data_AF-A0A2G1WRA0-F1
#
_entry.id   AF-A0A2G1WRA0-F1
#
_cell.length_a   1.000
_cell.length_b   1.000
_cell.length_c   1.000
_cell.angle_alpha   90.00
_cell.angle_beta   90.00
_cell.angle_gamma   90.00
#
_symmetry.space_group_name_H-M   'P 1'
#
loop_
_entity.id
_entity.type
_entity.pdbx_description
1 polymer ?
#
loop_
_entity_poly.entity_id
_entity_poly.type
_entity_poly.pdbx_seq_one_letter_code
_entity_poly.pdbx_strand_id
1 'polypeptide(L)'
;FIHEYTTKIAEMDTEEIDPVLRRIQDWVEDPISRGIVAHRDGTINLSHAVEEGKIILVRNTVRSDEIRKVVSTGIMRRVWSTIRKREKIEEADREPFFAFMDEFDDIASENMALDKMLSKARSGKMGVVTCLQNPSQVREIAPQTLKQMFGNTDTLLSFGVTEVDDARIIAER
;
A
#
# COMPACT_ATOMS: atom_id res chain seq x y z
N PHE A 1 6.40 -25.57 2.07
CA PHE A 1 7.31 -24.41 2.13
C PHE A 1 7.36 -23.83 3.55
N ILE A 2 6.26 -23.34 4.12
CA ILE A 2 6.27 -22.75 5.48
C ILE A 2 6.66 -23.76 6.59
N HIS A 3 6.22 -25.02 6.47
CA HIS A 3 6.46 -26.05 7.49
C HIS A 3 7.94 -26.27 7.83
N GLU A 4 8.82 -26.27 6.83
CA GLU A 4 10.26 -26.46 7.04
C GLU A 4 10.88 -25.31 7.85
N TYR A 5 10.45 -24.08 7.58
CA TYR A 5 10.91 -22.91 8.33
C TYR A 5 10.34 -22.89 9.74
N THR A 6 9.07 -23.30 9.94
CA THR A 6 8.50 -23.38 11.29
C THR A 6 9.18 -24.42 12.15
N THR A 7 9.62 -25.56 11.58
CA THR A 7 10.39 -26.57 12.31
C THR A 7 11.78 -26.04 12.67
N LYS A 8 12.49 -25.41 11.72
CA LYS A 8 13.78 -24.77 12.01
C LYS A 8 13.67 -23.75 13.14
N ILE A 9 12.67 -22.87 13.08
CA ILE A 9 12.44 -21.85 14.12
C ILE A 9 12.13 -22.50 15.48
N ALA A 10 11.41 -23.63 15.51
CA ALA A 10 11.10 -24.33 16.76
C ALA A 10 12.31 -25.03 17.39
N GLU A 11 13.35 -25.33 16.60
CA GLU A 11 14.60 -25.94 17.05
C GLU A 11 15.69 -24.92 17.41
N MET A 12 15.50 -23.63 17.11
CA MET A 12 16.43 -22.55 17.42
C MET A 12 16.42 -22.19 18.91
N ASP A 13 17.57 -21.75 19.41
CA ASP A 13 17.68 -21.25 20.78
C ASP A 13 16.88 -19.95 20.97
N THR A 14 16.37 -19.74 22.19
CA THR A 14 15.55 -18.55 22.52
C THR A 14 16.29 -17.24 22.21
N GLU A 15 17.60 -17.18 22.41
CA GLU A 15 18.41 -15.99 22.11
C GLU A 15 18.48 -15.69 20.59
N GLU A 16 18.46 -16.72 19.74
CA GLU A 16 18.51 -16.57 18.29
C GLU A 16 17.17 -16.12 17.69
N ILE A 17 16.06 -16.55 18.29
CA ILE A 17 14.71 -16.20 17.84
C ILE A 17 14.22 -14.86 18.44
N ASP A 18 14.79 -14.40 19.55
CA ASP A 18 14.39 -13.17 20.26
C ASP A 18 14.27 -11.93 19.36
N PRO A 19 15.21 -11.65 18.42
CA PRO A 19 15.08 -10.53 17.49
C PRO A 19 13.87 -10.65 16.54
N VAL A 20 13.51 -11.87 16.14
CA VAL A 20 12.34 -12.12 15.29
C VAL A 20 11.07 -11.99 16.11
N LEU A 21 11.05 -12.55 17.33
CA LEU A 21 9.92 -12.45 18.26
C LEU A 21 9.56 -10.99 18.53
N ARG A 22 10.53 -10.14 18.86
CA ARG A 22 10.29 -8.70 19.11
C ARG A 22 9.62 -7.98 17.94
N ARG A 23 9.90 -8.37 16.70
CA ARG A 23 9.28 -7.76 15.50
C ARG A 23 7.85 -8.22 15.26
N ILE A 24 7.48 -9.39 15.78
CA ILE A 24 6.14 -9.97 15.65
C ILE A 24 5.32 -9.72 16.91
N GLN A 25 5.96 -9.42 18.04
CA GLN A 25 5.34 -9.22 19.34
C GLN A 25 4.27 -8.13 19.29
N ASP A 26 4.58 -6.97 18.70
CA ASP A 26 3.62 -5.87 18.54
C ASP A 26 2.37 -6.28 17.75
N TRP A 27 2.50 -7.21 16.80
CA TRP A 27 1.39 -7.74 16.01
C TRP A 27 0.51 -8.72 16.77
N VAL A 28 1.05 -9.39 17.79
CA VAL A 28 0.37 -10.45 18.54
C VAL A 28 -0.20 -9.90 19.86
N GLU A 29 0.45 -8.91 20.46
CA GLU A 29 0.03 -8.30 21.72
C GLU A 29 -1.12 -7.31 21.55
N ASP A 30 -1.17 -6.55 20.45
CA ASP A 30 -2.33 -5.72 20.13
C ASP A 30 -3.51 -6.61 19.64
N PRO A 31 -4.66 -6.61 20.35
CA PRO A 31 -5.82 -7.41 19.97
C PRO A 31 -6.34 -7.12 18.56
N ILE A 32 -6.19 -5.88 18.07
CA ILE A 32 -6.67 -5.47 16.74
C ILE A 32 -5.80 -6.11 15.66
N SER A 33 -4.48 -5.92 15.72
CA SER A 33 -3.58 -6.54 14.75
C SER A 33 -3.55 -8.05 14.84
N ARG A 34 -3.61 -8.63 16.05
CA ARG A 34 -3.77 -10.08 16.19
C ARG A 34 -5.04 -10.56 15.48
N GLY A 35 -6.14 -9.82 15.58
CA GLY A 35 -7.38 -10.12 14.88
C GLY A 35 -7.25 -10.08 13.36
N ILE A 36 -6.39 -9.20 12.82
CA ILE A 36 -6.11 -9.10 11.38
C ILE A 36 -5.28 -10.30 10.91
N VAL A 37 -4.21 -10.67 11.63
CA VAL A 37 -3.30 -11.75 11.18
C VAL A 37 -3.80 -13.15 11.50
N ALA A 38 -4.59 -13.34 12.57
CA ALA A 38 -5.08 -14.65 13.00
C ALA A 38 -6.38 -15.09 12.30
N HIS A 39 -6.88 -14.28 11.35
CA HIS A 39 -8.09 -14.60 10.61
C HIS A 39 -7.85 -15.80 9.69
N ARG A 40 -8.56 -16.91 9.95
CA ARG A 40 -8.34 -18.18 9.23
C ARG A 40 -8.94 -18.18 7.83
N ASP A 41 -10.14 -17.61 7.69
CA ASP A 41 -10.90 -17.61 6.45
C ASP A 41 -11.18 -16.19 5.99
N GLY A 42 -10.81 -15.86 4.76
CA GLY A 42 -11.14 -14.57 4.17
C GLY A 42 -12.65 -14.45 3.92
N THR A 43 -13.29 -13.45 4.50
CA THR A 43 -14.73 -13.16 4.24
C THR A 43 -14.96 -12.42 2.93
N ILE A 44 -13.90 -11.81 2.36
CA ILE A 44 -13.97 -10.96 1.16
C ILE A 44 -12.87 -11.37 0.18
N ASN A 45 -13.22 -11.43 -1.11
CA ASN A 45 -12.26 -11.61 -2.20
C ASN A 45 -12.11 -10.32 -3.02
N LEU A 46 -11.04 -9.57 -2.77
CA LEU A 46 -10.75 -8.31 -3.45
C LEU A 46 -10.53 -8.49 -4.96
N SER A 47 -9.93 -9.60 -5.39
CA SER A 47 -9.71 -9.85 -6.83
C SER A 47 -11.04 -10.02 -7.55
N HIS A 48 -11.95 -10.79 -6.97
CA HIS A 48 -13.28 -10.96 -7.52
C HIS A 48 -14.06 -9.64 -7.55
N ALA A 49 -13.95 -8.82 -6.50
CA ALA A 49 -14.58 -7.51 -6.47
C ALA A 49 -14.07 -6.57 -7.58
N VAL A 50 -12.76 -6.60 -7.88
CA VAL A 50 -12.16 -5.83 -8.99
C VAL A 50 -12.60 -6.37 -10.36
N GLU A 51 -12.70 -7.69 -10.51
CA GLU A 51 -13.12 -8.35 -11.75
C GLU A 51 -14.61 -8.12 -12.06
N GLU A 52 -15.47 -8.05 -11.04
CA GLU A 52 -16.90 -7.75 -11.17
C GLU A 52 -17.22 -6.24 -11.23
N GLY A 53 -16.21 -5.37 -11.23
CA GLY A 53 -16.41 -3.91 -11.30
C GLY A 53 -17.08 -3.32 -10.04
N LYS A 54 -16.94 -3.95 -8.87
CA LYS A 54 -17.53 -3.48 -7.62
C LYS A 54 -16.79 -2.26 -7.06
N ILE A 55 -17.51 -1.47 -6.27
CA ILE A 55 -16.92 -0.40 -5.45
C ILE A 55 -16.35 -1.02 -4.17
N ILE A 56 -15.06 -0.79 -3.92
CA ILE A 56 -14.37 -1.23 -2.72
C ILE A 56 -14.15 -0.02 -1.82
N LEU A 57 -14.85 0.03 -0.69
CA LEU A 57 -14.66 1.05 0.34
C LEU A 57 -13.85 0.47 1.48
N VAL A 58 -12.66 1.01 1.70
CA VAL A 58 -11.76 0.59 2.77
C VAL A 58 -11.83 1.61 3.89
N ARG A 59 -12.27 1.18 5.06
CA ARG A 59 -12.16 1.96 6.29
C ARG A 59 -11.08 1.34 7.15
N ASN A 60 -9.95 2.04 7.30
CA ASN A 60 -8.83 1.59 8.11
C ASN A 60 -8.69 2.47 9.36
N THR A 61 -9.26 2.02 10.48
CA THR A 61 -9.21 2.74 11.77
C THR A 61 -8.21 2.12 12.74
N VAL A 62 -7.21 1.39 12.23
CA VAL A 62 -6.19 0.78 13.08
C VAL A 62 -5.31 1.88 13.68
N ARG A 63 -5.12 1.83 15.00
CA ARG A 63 -4.37 2.85 15.75
C ARG A 63 -2.87 2.77 15.52
N SER A 64 -2.32 1.57 15.33
CA SER A 64 -0.91 1.41 15.00
C SER A 64 -0.67 1.85 13.55
N ASP A 65 0.22 2.82 13.37
CA ASP A 65 0.61 3.34 12.07
C ASP A 65 1.26 2.26 11.20
N GLU A 66 2.09 1.40 11.79
CA GLU A 66 2.74 0.31 11.06
C GLU A 66 1.70 -0.68 10.50
N ILE A 67 0.72 -1.06 11.33
CA ILE A 67 -0.32 -2.00 10.91
C ILE A 67 -1.27 -1.33 9.92
N ARG A 68 -1.63 -0.06 10.14
CA ARG A 68 -2.43 0.74 9.19
C ARG A 68 -1.77 0.73 7.81
N LYS A 69 -0.47 1.03 7.74
CA LYS A 69 0.35 0.97 6.53
C LYS A 69 0.28 -0.40 5.87
N VAL A 70 0.61 -1.47 6.60
CA VAL A 70 0.66 -2.84 6.04
C VAL A 70 -0.70 -3.30 5.52
N VAL A 71 -1.79 -3.02 6.23
CA VAL A 71 -3.15 -3.38 5.79
C VAL A 71 -3.51 -2.63 4.52
N SER A 72 -3.35 -1.31 4.49
CA SER A 72 -3.65 -0.47 3.32
C SER A 72 -2.84 -0.91 2.10
N THR A 73 -1.53 -1.14 2.26
CA THR A 73 -0.67 -1.63 1.20
C THR A 73 -1.00 -3.05 0.77
N GLY A 74 -1.37 -3.95 1.69
CA GLY A 74 -1.80 -5.30 1.38
C GLY A 74 -3.04 -5.31 0.48
N ILE A 75 -4.03 -4.49 0.81
CA ILE A 75 -5.24 -4.29 0.01
C ILE A 75 -4.87 -3.74 -1.37
N MET A 76 -4.09 -2.66 -1.42
CA MET A 76 -3.68 -2.03 -2.69
C MET A 76 -2.87 -2.98 -3.57
N ARG A 77 -1.95 -3.76 -3.00
CA ARG A 77 -1.19 -4.80 -3.72
C ARG A 77 -2.10 -5.88 -4.30
N ARG A 78 -3.17 -6.27 -3.59
CA ARG A 78 -4.12 -7.27 -4.10
C ARG A 78 -4.95 -6.71 -5.26
N VAL A 79 -5.41 -5.47 -5.15
CA VAL A 79 -6.08 -4.74 -6.25
C VAL A 79 -5.13 -4.66 -7.45
N TRP A 80 -3.92 -4.14 -7.25
CA TRP A 80 -2.91 -3.99 -8.28
C TRP A 80 -2.54 -5.32 -8.95
N SER A 81 -2.35 -6.38 -8.17
CA SER A 81 -2.08 -7.72 -8.70
C SER A 81 -3.22 -8.22 -9.59
N THR A 82 -4.47 -7.82 -9.33
CA THR A 82 -5.62 -8.19 -10.14
C THR A 82 -5.66 -7.38 -11.43
N ILE A 83 -5.42 -6.07 -11.35
CA ILE A 83 -5.27 -5.19 -12.53
C ILE A 83 -4.18 -5.71 -13.46
N ARG A 84 -3.02 -6.12 -12.92
CA ARG A 84 -1.92 -6.67 -13.74
C ARG A 84 -2.28 -7.95 -14.47
N LYS A 85 -3.23 -8.76 -13.99
CA LYS A 85 -3.68 -9.95 -14.75
C LYS A 85 -4.37 -9.57 -16.05
N ARG A 86 -4.87 -8.34 -16.17
CA ARG A 86 -5.44 -7.78 -17.41
C ARG A 86 -4.39 -7.51 -18.49
N GLU A 87 -3.09 -7.70 -18.22
CA GLU A 87 -2.03 -7.63 -19.23
C GLU A 87 -2.31 -8.50 -20.47
N LYS A 88 -3.09 -9.58 -20.33
CA LYS A 88 -3.51 -10.48 -21.43
C LYS A 88 -4.69 -9.96 -22.27
N ILE A 89 -5.38 -8.92 -21.81
CA ILE A 89 -6.51 -8.29 -22.50
C ILE A 89 -5.95 -7.11 -23.30
N GLU A 90 -6.40 -6.89 -24.52
CA GLU A 90 -6.02 -5.71 -25.30
C GLU A 90 -6.37 -4.41 -24.55
N GLU A 91 -5.50 -3.40 -24.63
CA GLU A 91 -5.66 -2.19 -23.80
C GLU A 91 -7.00 -1.48 -24.06
N ALA A 92 -7.48 -1.49 -25.30
CA ALA A 92 -8.77 -0.93 -25.68
C ALA A 92 -9.94 -1.57 -24.92
N ASP A 93 -9.88 -2.89 -24.68
CA ASP A 93 -10.95 -3.69 -24.07
C ASP A 93 -10.86 -3.77 -22.54
N ARG A 94 -9.77 -3.26 -21.95
CA ARG A 94 -9.64 -3.19 -20.48
C ARG A 94 -10.67 -2.20 -19.92
N GLU A 95 -11.41 -2.63 -18.90
CA GLU A 95 -12.27 -1.73 -18.12
C GLU A 95 -11.44 -0.82 -17.21
N PRO A 96 -11.68 0.50 -17.18
CA PRO A 96 -11.01 1.40 -16.25
C PRO A 96 -11.26 1.03 -14.79
N PHE A 97 -10.25 1.17 -13.93
CA PHE A 97 -10.40 1.04 -12.49
C PHE A 97 -9.79 2.27 -11.80
N PHE A 98 -10.49 2.85 -10.83
CA PHE A 98 -10.03 4.06 -10.15
C PHE A 98 -9.75 3.77 -8.68
N ALA A 99 -8.55 4.13 -8.22
CA ALA A 99 -8.16 4.04 -6.83
C ALA A 99 -7.97 5.44 -6.25
N PHE A 100 -8.68 5.72 -5.18
CA PHE A 100 -8.54 6.93 -4.39
C PHE A 100 -7.89 6.56 -3.07
N MET A 101 -6.77 7.20 -2.77
CA MET A 101 -6.02 7.01 -1.54
C MET A 101 -5.96 8.36 -0.83
N ASP A 102 -6.83 8.49 0.17
CA ASP A 102 -6.74 9.60 1.12
C ASP A 102 -5.56 9.39 2.06
N GLU A 103 -5.00 10.48 2.58
CA GLU A 103 -3.84 10.45 3.50
C GLU A 103 -2.72 9.54 2.98
N PHE A 104 -2.25 9.76 1.75
CA PHE A 104 -1.30 8.86 1.09
C PHE A 104 0.06 8.81 1.79
N ASP A 105 0.47 9.90 2.44
CA ASP A 105 1.63 10.00 3.32
C ASP A 105 1.60 8.97 4.45
N ASP A 106 0.40 8.64 4.91
CA ASP A 106 0.13 7.67 5.97
C ASP A 106 0.34 6.22 5.52
N ILE A 107 0.36 5.96 4.20
CA ILE A 107 0.59 4.63 3.61
C ILE A 107 1.91 4.54 2.84
N ALA A 108 2.57 5.67 2.58
CA ALA A 108 3.79 5.72 1.79
C ALA A 108 4.97 5.05 2.54
N SER A 109 5.73 4.23 1.82
CA SER A 109 6.94 3.57 2.34
C SER A 109 7.79 3.07 1.18
N GLU A 110 9.12 3.18 1.30
CA GLU A 110 10.05 2.61 0.30
C GLU A 110 9.88 1.10 0.11
N ASN A 111 9.61 0.37 1.21
CA ASN A 111 9.52 -1.09 1.17
C ASN A 111 8.19 -1.60 0.57
N MET A 112 7.27 -0.69 0.27
CA MET A 112 5.91 -1.05 -0.15
C MET A 112 5.75 -1.17 -1.67
N ALA A 113 6.77 -0.77 -2.45
CA ALA A 113 6.83 -0.86 -3.91
C ALA A 113 5.68 -0.12 -4.63
N LEU A 114 5.18 0.96 -4.02
CA LEU A 114 4.13 1.80 -4.59
C LEU A 114 4.63 2.57 -5.82
N ASP A 115 5.90 2.92 -5.86
CA ASP A 115 6.63 3.47 -7.02
C ASP A 115 6.46 2.59 -8.29
N LYS A 116 6.59 1.27 -8.15
CA LYS A 116 6.41 0.31 -9.25
C LYS A 116 4.97 0.17 -9.71
N MET A 117 4.02 0.35 -8.79
CA MET A 117 2.60 0.37 -9.13
C MET A 117 2.29 1.65 -9.92
N LEU A 118 2.66 2.82 -9.41
CA LEU A 118 2.38 4.12 -10.03
C LEU A 118 2.97 4.21 -11.43
N SER A 119 4.22 3.77 -11.62
CA SER A 119 4.87 3.78 -12.95
C SER A 119 4.22 2.85 -13.99
N LYS A 120 3.39 1.89 -13.56
CA LYS A 120 2.73 0.91 -14.45
C LYS A 120 1.21 1.03 -14.47
N ALA A 121 0.61 1.85 -13.62
CA ALA A 121 -0.84 1.93 -13.45
C ALA A 121 -1.58 2.24 -14.78
N ARG A 122 -0.98 3.13 -15.59
CA ARG A 122 -1.52 3.53 -16.90
C ARG A 122 -1.74 2.36 -17.84
N SER A 123 -0.78 1.44 -17.99
CA SER A 123 -0.96 0.29 -18.88
C SER A 123 -2.09 -0.62 -18.40
N GLY A 124 -2.34 -0.69 -17.10
CA GLY A 124 -3.48 -1.41 -16.54
C GLY A 124 -4.85 -0.73 -16.71
N LYS A 125 -4.93 0.45 -17.37
CA LYS A 125 -6.09 1.36 -17.32
C LYS A 125 -6.53 1.66 -15.88
N MET A 126 -5.57 1.75 -14.97
CA MET A 126 -5.83 2.12 -13.58
C MET A 126 -5.53 3.60 -13.36
N GLY A 127 -6.57 4.36 -13.05
CA GLY A 127 -6.44 5.74 -12.58
C GLY A 127 -6.14 5.74 -11.09
N VAL A 128 -5.15 6.53 -10.67
CA VAL A 128 -4.75 6.65 -9.27
C VAL A 128 -4.84 8.10 -8.84
N VAL A 129 -5.55 8.35 -7.75
CA VAL A 129 -5.66 9.66 -7.10
C VAL A 129 -5.13 9.52 -5.68
N THR A 130 -4.11 10.32 -5.36
CA THR A 130 -3.48 10.37 -4.04
C THR A 130 -3.70 11.73 -3.43
N CYS A 131 -4.21 11.78 -2.20
CA CYS A 131 -4.29 13.00 -1.41
C CYS A 131 -3.10 13.05 -0.45
N LEU A 132 -2.44 14.20 -0.35
CA LEU A 132 -1.29 14.41 0.52
C LEU A 132 -1.51 15.70 1.32
N GLN A 133 -1.18 15.67 2.61
CA GLN A 133 -1.11 16.90 3.41
C GLN A 133 0.25 17.58 3.23
N ASN A 134 1.33 16.80 3.34
CA ASN A 134 2.71 17.31 3.30
C ASN A 134 3.57 16.44 2.37
N PRO A 135 3.79 16.83 1.10
CA PRO A 135 4.65 16.07 0.19
C PRO A 135 6.10 15.92 0.68
N SER A 136 6.59 16.82 1.55
CA SER A 136 7.89 16.70 2.23
C SER A 136 8.01 15.45 3.10
N GLN A 137 6.93 15.01 3.76
CA GLN A 137 6.94 13.76 4.55
C GLN A 137 7.17 12.56 3.64
N VAL A 138 6.50 12.50 2.49
CA VAL A 138 6.72 11.43 1.50
C VAL A 138 8.13 11.51 0.91
N ARG A 139 8.68 12.72 0.71
CA ARG A 139 10.07 12.90 0.28
C ARG A 139 11.06 12.26 1.26
N GLU A 140 10.79 12.36 2.56
CA GLU A 140 11.64 11.81 3.62
C GLU A 140 11.52 10.28 3.71
N ILE A 141 10.29 9.75 3.78
CA ILE A 141 10.06 8.31 4.05
C ILE A 141 10.01 7.44 2.80
N ALA A 142 9.80 8.03 1.62
CA ALA A 142 9.60 7.33 0.36
C ALA A 142 9.95 8.20 -0.88
N PRO A 143 11.19 8.72 -1.00
CA PRO A 143 11.59 9.64 -2.07
C PRO A 143 11.34 9.13 -3.49
N GLN A 144 11.56 7.83 -3.74
CA GLN A 144 11.27 7.23 -5.05
C GLN A 144 9.77 7.19 -5.36
N THR A 145 8.93 6.97 -4.36
CA THR A 145 7.48 7.01 -4.51
C THR A 145 7.05 8.42 -4.90
N LEU A 146 7.51 9.45 -4.19
CA LEU A 146 7.21 10.85 -4.53
C LEU A 146 7.65 11.20 -5.97
N LYS A 147 8.85 10.78 -6.35
CA LYS A 147 9.35 10.97 -7.72
C LYS A 147 8.44 10.32 -8.77
N GLN A 148 7.98 9.08 -8.53
CA GLN A 148 7.05 8.42 -9.46
C GLN A 148 5.67 9.05 -9.45
N MET A 149 5.18 9.55 -8.30
CA MET A 149 3.92 10.29 -8.23
C MET A 149 3.99 11.51 -9.14
N PHE A 150 5.00 12.36 -8.97
CA PHE A 150 5.11 13.58 -9.78
C PHE A 150 5.44 13.32 -11.25
N GLY A 151 6.27 12.32 -11.55
CA GLY A 151 6.65 11.97 -12.92
C GLY A 151 5.53 11.31 -13.74
N ASN A 152 4.54 10.69 -13.10
CA ASN A 152 3.44 9.97 -13.80
C ASN A 152 2.06 10.58 -13.58
N THR A 153 1.97 11.75 -12.94
CA THR A 153 0.70 12.43 -12.72
C THR A 153 0.49 13.48 -13.81
N ASP A 154 -0.64 13.49 -14.51
CA ASP A 154 -0.92 14.55 -15.49
C ASP A 154 -1.72 15.71 -14.87
N THR A 155 -2.37 15.48 -13.72
CA THR A 155 -3.28 16.44 -13.08
C THR A 155 -2.88 16.67 -11.63
N LEU A 156 -2.56 17.91 -11.28
CA LEU A 156 -2.30 18.33 -9.90
C LEU A 156 -3.42 19.22 -9.40
N LEU A 157 -3.91 18.95 -8.19
CA LEU A 157 -4.73 19.88 -7.44
C LEU A 157 -3.97 20.25 -6.18
N SER A 158 -3.74 21.55 -5.98
CA SER A 158 -3.14 22.08 -4.76
C SER A 158 -4.13 22.98 -4.06
N PHE A 159 -4.26 22.80 -2.75
CA PHE A 159 -4.96 23.72 -1.87
C PHE A 159 -3.95 24.66 -1.21
N GLY A 160 -4.35 25.38 -0.15
CA GLY A 160 -3.44 26.26 0.57
C GLY A 160 -2.25 25.48 1.14
N VAL A 161 -1.04 25.85 0.73
CA VAL A 161 0.21 25.27 1.23
C VAL A 161 0.85 26.29 2.16
N THR A 162 1.02 25.91 3.43
CA THR A 162 1.60 26.79 4.46
C THR A 162 3.11 26.59 4.62
N GLU A 163 3.60 25.38 4.36
CA GLU A 163 5.00 25.01 4.54
C GLU A 163 5.83 25.39 3.30
N VAL A 164 6.91 26.14 3.49
CA VAL A 164 7.75 26.64 2.39
C VAL A 164 8.38 25.48 1.60
N ASP A 165 8.78 24.42 2.29
CA ASP A 165 9.38 23.25 1.65
C ASP A 165 8.39 22.48 0.79
N ASP A 166 7.13 22.34 1.23
CA ASP A 166 6.07 21.72 0.43
C ASP A 166 5.72 22.56 -0.79
N ALA A 167 5.63 23.88 -0.61
CA ALA A 167 5.36 24.81 -1.71
C ALA A 167 6.46 24.71 -2.77
N ARG A 168 7.73 24.60 -2.34
CA ARG A 168 8.87 24.41 -3.23
C ARG A 168 8.80 23.07 -3.96
N ILE A 169 8.54 21.97 -3.26
CA ILE A 169 8.38 20.64 -3.88
C ILE A 169 7.30 20.67 -4.97
N ILE A 170 6.17 21.32 -4.70
CA ILE A 170 5.06 21.44 -5.65
C ILE A 170 5.41 22.33 -6.84
N ALA A 171 6.10 23.45 -6.59
CA ALA A 171 6.48 24.41 -7.64
C ALA A 171 7.61 23.92 -8.56
N GLU A 172 8.54 23.12 -8.03
CA GLU A 172 9.67 22.54 -8.76
C GLU A 172 9.32 21.24 -9.51
N ARG A 173 8.07 20.80 -9.40
CA ARG A 173 7.55 19.60 -10.04
C ARG A 173 7.75 19.56 -11.55
#